data_AF-R5CWK7-F1
#
_entry.id   AF-R5CWK7-F1
#
_cell.length_a   1.000
_cell.length_b   1.000
_cell.length_c   1.000
_cell.angle_alpha   90.00
_cell.angle_beta   90.00
_cell.angle_gamma   90.00
#
_symmetry.space_group_name_H-M   'P 1'
#
loop_
_entity.id
_entity.type
_entity.pdbx_description
1 polymer ?
#
loop_
_entity_poly.entity_id
_entity_poly.type
_entity_poly.pdbx_seq_one_letter_code
_entity_poly.pdbx_strand_id
1 'polypeptide(L)'
;MFKKAYVEITNICNLSCDFCHGTKRTPHRLTAAEFNCIMQKLKGHTEYVYLHILGEPLNGDILDFLRQFFGSDRHKNRDGFSNRTPSEALCRRCGFAERFSL
;
A
#
# COMPACT_ATOMS: atom_id res chain seq x y z
N MET A 1 -18.58 6.44 -9.97
CA MET A 1 -17.90 5.24 -9.45
C MET A 1 -16.44 5.30 -9.86
N PHE A 2 -15.51 5.21 -8.91
CA PHE A 2 -14.08 5.24 -9.21
C PHE A 2 -13.58 3.85 -9.57
N LYS A 3 -12.59 3.71 -10.46
CA LYS A 3 -12.00 2.39 -10.75
C LYS A 3 -11.10 1.92 -9.61
N LYS A 4 -10.34 2.84 -9.00
CA LYS A 4 -9.30 2.53 -8.00
C LYS A 4 -9.36 3.58 -6.89
N ALA A 5 -9.16 3.16 -5.65
CA ALA A 5 -8.89 4.02 -4.51
C ALA A 5 -7.52 3.65 -3.92
N TYR A 6 -6.74 4.65 -3.54
CA TYR A 6 -5.47 4.45 -2.87
C TYR A 6 -5.62 4.88 -1.40
N VAL A 7 -5.27 3.97 -0.49
CA VAL A 7 -5.33 4.18 0.96
C VAL A 7 -3.94 3.96 1.50
N GLU A 8 -3.29 5.02 1.97
CA GLU A 8 -1.99 4.96 2.61
C GLU A 8 -2.17 4.44 4.04
N ILE A 9 -1.91 3.14 4.26
CA ILE A 9 -2.06 2.53 5.60
C ILE A 9 -0.91 2.91 6.54
N THR A 10 0.24 3.27 5.99
CA THR A 10 1.37 3.85 6.71
C THR A 10 2.19 4.69 5.74
N ASN A 11 2.85 5.74 6.24
CA ASN A 11 3.86 6.47 5.48
C ASN A 11 5.29 6.20 6.00
N ILE A 12 5.45 5.25 6.93
CA ILE A 12 6.72 4.89 7.55
C ILE A 12 7.41 3.84 6.68
N CYS A 13 8.64 4.10 6.28
CA CYS A 13 9.45 3.18 5.49
C CYS A 13 10.85 3.07 6.11
N ASN A 14 11.44 1.88 6.06
CA ASN A 14 12.82 1.58 6.49
C ASN A 14 13.75 1.26 5.31
N LEU A 15 13.31 1.53 4.08
CA LEU A 15 14.12 1.42 2.87
C LEU A 15 14.60 2.80 2.42
N SER A 16 15.68 2.83 1.65
CA SER A 16 16.31 4.05 1.12
C SER A 16 16.49 3.97 -0.40
N CYS A 17 15.39 3.75 -1.13
CA CYS A 17 15.44 3.55 -2.57
C CYS A 17 15.86 4.84 -3.31
N ASP A 18 16.82 4.76 -4.24
CA ASP A 18 17.36 5.93 -4.98
C ASP A 18 16.33 6.70 -5.82
N PHE A 19 15.21 6.07 -6.15
CA PHE A 19 14.12 6.67 -6.92
C PHE A 19 12.97 7.20 -6.04
N CYS A 20 12.97 6.91 -4.74
CA CYS A 20 11.91 7.31 -3.85
C CYS A 20 12.15 8.75 -3.40
N HIS A 21 11.20 9.65 -3.69
CA HIS A 21 11.26 11.04 -3.22
C HIS A 21 10.97 11.18 -1.70
N GLY A 22 10.69 10.07 -1.02
CA GLY A 22 10.36 10.04 0.40
C GLY A 22 9.08 10.80 0.75
N THR A 23 8.86 11.00 2.05
CA THR A 23 7.77 11.82 2.57
C THR A 23 8.31 12.78 3.64
N LYS A 24 7.80 14.01 3.64
CA LYS A 24 8.01 14.98 4.73
C LYS A 24 6.85 15.04 5.72
N ARG A 25 5.81 14.22 5.50
CA ARG A 25 4.62 14.14 6.35
C ARG A 25 4.98 13.47 7.66
N THR A 26 4.31 13.87 8.75
CA THR A 26 4.48 13.26 10.07
C THR A 26 4.28 11.74 9.97
N PRO A 27 5.19 10.92 10.55
CA PRO A 27 5.04 9.47 10.60
C PRO A 27 3.66 9.05 11.13
N HIS A 28 2.95 8.22 10.36
CA HIS A 28 1.62 7.74 10.72
C HIS A 28 1.41 6.29 10.27
N ARG A 29 0.62 5.57 11.06
CA ARG A 29 0.05 4.26 10.73
C ARG A 29 -1.44 4.33 11.06
N LEU A 30 -2.28 3.87 10.14
CA LEU A 30 -3.70 3.78 10.43
C LEU A 30 -3.95 2.77 11.55
N THR A 31 -4.81 3.17 12.48
CA THR A 31 -5.44 2.28 13.44
C THR A 31 -6.53 1.45 12.76
N ALA A 32 -6.95 0.35 13.40
CA ALA A 32 -8.06 -0.45 12.92
C ALA A 32 -9.37 0.31 12.80
N ALA A 33 -9.62 1.28 13.69
CA ALA A 33 -10.81 2.12 13.64
C ALA A 33 -10.79 3.06 12.42
N GLU A 34 -9.66 3.72 12.16
CA GLU A 34 -9.49 4.58 10.98
C GLU A 34 -9.64 3.77 9.69
N PHE A 35 -9.00 2.61 9.63
CA PHE A 35 -9.09 1.72 8.47
C PHE A 35 -10.53 1.28 8.20
N ASN A 36 -11.25 0.82 9.22
CA ASN A 36 -12.65 0.43 9.10
C ASN A 36 -13.52 1.58 8.62
N CYS A 37 -13.32 2.79 9.17
CA CYS A 37 -14.06 3.98 8.75
C CYS A 37 -13.83 4.28 7.26
N ILE A 38 -12.59 4.18 6.78
CA ILE A 38 -12.26 4.39 5.37
C ILE A 38 -12.88 3.29 4.50
N MET A 39 -12.76 2.01 4.88
CA MET A 39 -13.32 0.90 4.10
C MET A 39 -14.85 0.99 4.00
N GLN A 40 -15.53 1.39 5.07
CA GLN A 40 -16.97 1.63 5.04
C GLN A 40 -17.36 2.74 4.05
N LYS A 41 -16.59 3.83 4.02
CA LYS A 41 -16.82 4.95 3.08
C LYS A 41 -16.49 4.58 1.63
N LEU A 42 -15.58 3.64 1.39
CA LEU A 42 -15.21 3.20 0.05
C LEU A 42 -16.12 2.08 -0.48
N LYS A 43 -16.86 1.40 0.41
CA LYS A 43 -17.73 0.28 0.04
C LYS A 43 -18.77 0.73 -1.00
N GLY A 44 -18.78 0.07 -2.16
CA GLY A 44 -19.68 0.40 -3.27
C GLY A 44 -19.25 1.60 -4.13
N HIS A 45 -18.12 2.25 -3.83
CA HIS A 45 -17.64 3.42 -4.59
C HIS A 45 -16.41 3.14 -5.46
N THR A 46 -15.70 2.02 -5.24
CA THR A 46 -14.51 1.61 -5.99
C THR A 46 -14.45 0.12 -6.26
N GLU A 47 -13.84 -0.28 -7.38
CA GLU A 47 -13.60 -1.69 -7.75
C GLU A 47 -12.33 -2.23 -7.08
N TYR A 48 -11.28 -1.40 -6.97
CA TYR A 48 -10.01 -1.76 -6.34
C TYR A 48 -9.63 -0.80 -5.22
N VAL A 49 -9.04 -1.35 -4.16
CA VAL A 49 -8.39 -0.58 -3.09
C VAL A 49 -6.92 -0.99 -3.03
N TYR A 50 -6.02 -0.03 -3.24
CA TYR A 50 -4.58 -0.18 -3.10
C TYR A 50 -4.18 0.34 -1.72
N LEU A 51 -3.56 -0.51 -0.90
CA LEU A 51 -3.23 -0.20 0.50
C LEU A 51 -1.86 0.45 0.69
N HIS A 52 -1.23 0.85 -0.41
CA HIS A 52 0.12 1.36 -0.42
C HIS A 52 0.20 2.56 -1.38
N ILE A 53 0.76 3.65 -0.88
CA ILE A 53 1.09 4.85 -1.66
C ILE A 53 2.58 5.14 -1.47
N LEU A 54 2.96 5.55 -0.26
CA LEU A 54 4.31 5.55 0.26
C LEU A 54 4.32 4.68 1.54
N GLY A 55 5.50 4.46 2.13
CA GLY A 55 5.65 3.61 3.32
C GLY A 55 6.01 2.16 3.00
N GLU A 56 6.35 1.37 4.00
CA GLU A 56 6.57 -0.07 3.86
C GLU A 56 5.41 -0.83 4.55
N PRO A 57 4.45 -1.38 3.79
CA PRO A 57 3.32 -2.11 4.35
C PRO A 57 3.70 -3.44 5.00
N LEU A 58 4.96 -3.89 4.88
CA LEU A 58 5.47 -5.11 5.52
C LEU A 58 6.32 -4.85 6.78
N ASN A 59 6.31 -3.62 7.32
CA ASN A 59 7.15 -3.25 8.45
C ASN A 59 6.40 -3.21 9.80
N GLY A 60 6.69 -4.17 10.67
CA GLY A 60 6.21 -4.18 12.06
C GLY A 60 4.70 -4.38 12.18
N ASP A 61 4.07 -3.67 13.11
CA ASP A 61 2.67 -3.85 13.55
C ASP A 61 1.62 -3.76 12.41
N ILE A 62 1.96 -3.06 11.31
CA ILE A 62 1.06 -2.96 10.16
C ILE A 62 0.86 -4.32 9.47
N LEU A 63 1.84 -5.22 9.57
CA LEU A 63 1.77 -6.55 8.99
C LEU A 63 0.74 -7.41 9.72
N ASP A 64 0.79 -7.39 11.05
CA ASP A 64 -0.15 -8.12 11.90
C ASP A 64 -1.56 -7.54 11.77
N PHE A 65 -1.66 -6.20 11.65
CA PHE A 65 -2.89 -5.53 11.27
C PHE A 65 -3.45 -6.05 9.95
N LEU A 66 -2.66 -6.10 8.87
CA LEU A 66 -3.12 -6.60 7.57
C LEU A 66 -3.54 -8.08 7.62
N ARG A 67 -2.83 -8.91 8.39
CA ARG A 67 -3.17 -10.32 8.60
C ARG A 67 -4.53 -10.48 9.28
N GLN A 68 -4.81 -9.66 10.29
CA GLN A 68 -6.10 -9.68 10.98
C GLN A 68 -7.27 -9.33 10.04
N PHE A 69 -7.05 -8.43 9.09
CA PHE A 69 -8.09 -7.95 8.18
C PHE A 69 -8.26 -8.77 6.90
N PHE A 70 -7.16 -9.33 6.35
CA PHE A 70 -7.15 -9.95 5.02
C PHE A 70 -6.73 -11.43 5.00
N GLY A 71 -6.34 -12.00 6.15
CA GLY A 71 -5.79 -13.36 6.23
C GLY A 71 -4.29 -13.42 5.91
N SER A 72 -3.73 -14.63 6.00
CA SER A 72 -2.27 -14.90 6.09
C SER A 72 -1.48 -14.83 4.77
N ASP A 73 -2.12 -14.87 3.60
CA ASP A 73 -1.44 -15.28 2.36
C ASP A 73 -1.07 -14.17 1.36
N ARG A 74 -0.94 -12.90 1.78
CA ARG A 74 -0.59 -11.80 0.87
C ARG A 74 0.83 -11.23 1.06
N HIS A 75 1.83 -12.10 1.19
CA HIS A 75 3.22 -11.70 1.41
C HIS A 75 4.17 -12.24 0.35
N LYS A 76 4.17 -11.66 -0.85
CA LYS A 76 5.27 -11.75 -1.82
C LYS A 76 5.22 -10.43 -2.61
N ASN A 77 6.21 -9.57 -2.68
CA ASN A 77 7.64 -9.71 -2.57
C ASN A 77 8.18 -8.27 -2.35
N ARG A 78 8.82 -8.02 -1.20
CA ARG A 78 9.38 -6.70 -0.82
C ARG A 78 10.39 -6.20 -1.86
N ASP A 79 11.06 -7.13 -2.53
CA ASP A 79 12.14 -6.86 -3.48
C ASP A 79 11.59 -6.31 -4.80
N GLY A 80 10.33 -6.58 -5.15
CA GLY A 80 9.74 -6.11 -6.40
C GLY A 80 9.79 -4.59 -6.51
N PHE A 81 9.32 -3.86 -5.49
CA PHE A 81 9.32 -2.40 -5.54
C PHE A 81 10.75 -1.82 -5.59
N SER A 82 11.65 -2.28 -4.72
CA SER A 82 13.05 -1.83 -4.68
C SER A 82 13.80 -2.12 -5.99
N ASN A 83 13.54 -3.28 -6.60
CA ASN A 83 14.12 -3.69 -7.88
C ASN A 83 13.30 -3.21 -9.09
N ARG A 84 12.37 -2.27 -8.90
CA ARG A 84 11.59 -1.69 -10.00
C ARG A 84 10.85 -2.74 -10.84
N THR A 85 10.35 -3.79 -10.20
CA THR A 85 9.71 -4.95 -10.81
C THR A 85 8.34 -5.22 -10.17
N PRO A 86 7.23 -5.23 -10.94
CA PRO A 86 5.91 -5.55 -10.39
C PRO A 86 5.84 -7.00 -9.87
N SER A 87 5.77 -7.18 -8.55
CA SER A 87 5.74 -8.50 -7.91
C SER A 87 4.44 -9.27 -8.14
N GLU A 88 3.33 -8.56 -8.34
CA GLU A 88 1.99 -9.12 -8.41
C GLU A 88 1.20 -8.54 -9.60
N ALA A 89 0.17 -9.26 -10.06
CA ALA A 89 -0.66 -8.83 -11.19
C ALA A 89 -1.35 -7.47 -10.95
N LEU A 90 -1.73 -7.18 -9.69
CA LEU A 90 -2.30 -5.88 -9.32
C LEU A 90 -1.26 -4.75 -9.32
N CYS A 91 0.01 -5.03 -9.01
CA CYS A 91 1.08 -4.02 -9.06
C CYS A 91 1.29 -3.49 -10.48
N ARG A 92 1.12 -4.34 -11.51
CA ARG A 92 1.18 -3.94 -12.93
C ARG A 92 0.05 -3.00 -13.35
N ARG A 93 -0.98 -2.87 -12.52
CA ARG A 93 -2.13 -1.99 -12.72
C ARG A 93 -2.04 -0.74 -11.82
N CYS A 94 -0.96 -0.55 -11.06
CA CYS A 94 -0.77 0.64 -10.25
C CYS A 94 -0.29 1.81 -11.12
N GLY A 95 -0.87 3.00 -10.93
CA GLY A 95 -0.45 4.20 -11.66
C GLY A 95 1.03 4.58 -11.44
N PHE A 96 1.64 4.12 -10.34
CA PHE A 96 3.07 4.25 -10.12
C PHE A 96 3.88 3.39 -11.09
N ALA A 97 3.54 2.10 -11.24
CA ALA A 97 4.21 1.21 -12.19
C ALA A 97 4.03 1.69 -13.64
N GLU A 98 2.82 2.16 -13.98
CA GLU A 98 2.51 2.74 -15.30
C GLU A 98 3.35 4.00 -15.59
N ARG A 99 3.54 4.89 -14.60
CA ARG A 99 4.24 6.17 -14.78
C ARG A 99 5.76 6.06 -14.81
N PHE A 100 6.33 5.05 -14.14
CA PHE A 100 7.78 4.87 -14.04
C PHE A 100 8.32 3.73 -14.92
N SER A 101 7.50 3.18 -15.82
CA SER A 101 7.88 2.14 -16.79
C SER A 101 8.64 0.97 -16.13
N LEU A 102 8.07 0.45 -15.04
CA LEU A 102 8.52 -0.78 -14.39
C LEU A 102 8.10 -2.02 -15.21
#